data_AF-Q4C1G4-F1
#
_entry.id   AF-Q4C1G4-F1
#
_cell.length_a   1.000
_cell.length_b   1.000
_cell.length_c   1.000
_cell.angle_alpha   90.00
_cell.angle_beta   90.00
_cell.angle_gamma   90.00
#
_symmetry.space_group_name_H-M   'P 1'
#
loop_
_entity.id
_entity.type
_entity.pdbx_description
1 polymer ?
#
loop_
_entity_poly.entity_id
_entity_poly.type
_entity_poly.pdbx_seq_one_letter_code
_entity_poly.pdbx_strand_id
1 'polypeptide(L)'
;MLSCTSYDGPDSAGLRAKNLSSGSVEIKIDEDTSKDSEVDHTTEEIGLLAIEATGTLEGSENTDALTGLVVNQAGTVNNDTFIVGDAQKSFYDSYGQQDYLEISGFSSSQDLIQLYGAVGDYSVGVSPYDSNDQGIFLEVAGMKDELVAIVKNSNNLDLNSNDFVFV
;
A
#
# COMPACT_ATOMS: atom_id res chain seq x y z
N MET A 1 9.76 -3.62 -23.26
CA MET A 1 8.42 -3.73 -23.90
C MET A 1 8.21 -2.51 -24.78
N LEU A 2 7.55 -2.67 -25.93
CA LEU A 2 7.33 -1.62 -26.92
C LEU A 2 5.87 -1.68 -27.37
N SER A 3 5.20 -0.53 -27.43
CA SER A 3 3.83 -0.42 -27.94
C SER A 3 3.62 0.91 -28.65
N CYS A 4 2.83 0.92 -29.71
CA CYS A 4 2.31 2.17 -30.26
C CYS A 4 1.24 2.69 -29.28
N THR A 5 1.42 3.92 -28.77
CA THR A 5 0.55 4.49 -27.72
C THR A 5 -0.40 5.55 -28.25
N SER A 6 -0.24 5.96 -29.50
CA SER A 6 -1.18 6.83 -30.22
C SER A 6 -1.60 6.22 -31.55
N TYR A 7 -2.65 6.78 -32.13
CA TYR A 7 -3.07 6.52 -33.50
C TYR A 7 -3.37 7.87 -34.14
N ASP A 8 -2.51 8.32 -35.05
CA ASP A 8 -2.71 9.54 -35.83
C ASP A 8 -2.69 9.15 -37.30
N GLY A 9 -3.81 9.38 -38.01
CA GLY A 9 -4.01 8.91 -39.39
C GLY A 9 -5.15 7.88 -39.53
N PRO A 10 -5.58 7.57 -40.76
CA PRO A 10 -6.72 6.66 -41.01
C PRO A 10 -6.31 5.22 -41.37
N ASP A 11 -5.02 4.93 -41.51
CA ASP A 11 -4.47 3.62 -41.91
C ASP A 11 -3.74 2.96 -40.73
N SER A 12 -3.57 1.63 -40.77
CA SER A 12 -3.07 0.87 -39.62
C SER A 12 -1.55 0.77 -39.66
N ALA A 13 -0.89 1.14 -38.56
CA ALA A 13 0.55 1.05 -38.43
C ALA A 13 1.01 -0.12 -37.55
N GLY A 14 2.20 -0.65 -37.85
CA GLY A 14 2.91 -1.66 -37.08
C GLY A 14 4.22 -1.15 -36.50
N LEU A 15 4.54 -1.56 -35.28
CA LEU A 15 5.81 -1.22 -34.62
C LEU A 15 6.86 -2.32 -34.87
N ARG A 16 8.04 -1.93 -35.35
CA ARG A 16 9.19 -2.83 -35.54
C ARG A 16 10.38 -2.37 -34.73
N ALA A 17 11.10 -3.34 -34.16
CA ALA A 17 12.33 -3.10 -33.41
C ALA A 17 13.44 -4.02 -33.91
N LYS A 18 14.66 -3.48 -34.01
CA LYS A 18 15.87 -4.24 -34.38
C LYS A 18 17.10 -3.67 -33.67
N ASN A 19 18.24 -4.34 -33.86
CA ASN A 19 19.54 -3.90 -33.33
C ASN A 19 19.52 -3.64 -31.81
N LEU A 20 18.86 -4.55 -31.07
CA LEU A 20 18.80 -4.49 -29.62
C LEU A 20 20.17 -4.79 -29.00
N SER A 21 20.66 -3.85 -28.19
CA SER A 21 21.87 -3.98 -27.39
C SER A 21 21.57 -3.68 -25.92
N SER A 22 22.60 -3.70 -25.06
CA SER A 22 22.46 -3.31 -23.65
C SER A 22 22.13 -1.84 -23.43
N GLY A 23 22.21 -0.98 -24.46
CA GLY A 23 21.93 0.45 -24.32
C GLY A 23 21.25 1.09 -25.53
N SER A 24 20.83 0.31 -26.52
CA SER A 24 20.21 0.84 -27.72
C SER A 24 19.19 -0.12 -28.32
N VAL A 25 18.20 0.45 -28.99
CA VAL A 25 17.27 -0.26 -29.87
C VAL A 25 16.94 0.69 -31.02
N GLU A 26 16.86 0.15 -32.24
CA GLU A 26 16.32 0.89 -33.38
C GLU A 26 14.83 0.56 -33.51
N ILE A 27 14.01 1.60 -33.60
CA ILE A 27 12.55 1.48 -33.69
C ILE A 27 12.09 2.12 -34.99
N LYS A 28 11.12 1.47 -35.64
CA LYS A 28 10.45 1.97 -36.84
C LYS A 28 8.94 1.75 -36.69
N ILE A 29 8.15 2.72 -37.14
CA ILE A 29 6.73 2.54 -37.39
C ILE A 29 6.54 2.31 -38.90
N ASP A 30 5.70 1.35 -39.26
CA ASP A 30 5.44 0.91 -40.63
C ASP A 30 3.92 0.89 -40.89
N GLU A 31 3.42 1.76 -41.77
CA GLU A 31 2.04 1.75 -42.24
C GLU A 31 1.84 0.47 -43.06
N ASP A 32 0.70 -0.16 -42.88
CA ASP A 32 0.31 -1.33 -43.64
C ASP A 32 -0.51 -0.93 -44.88
N THR A 33 -0.35 -1.69 -45.94
CA THR A 33 -1.06 -1.48 -47.21
C THR A 33 -2.38 -2.28 -47.29
N SER A 34 -2.98 -2.60 -46.14
CA SER A 34 -4.18 -3.45 -46.09
C SER A 34 -5.45 -2.70 -46.49
N LYS A 35 -5.50 -1.39 -46.29
CA LYS A 35 -6.64 -0.53 -46.66
C LYS A 35 -6.46 0.09 -48.03
N ASP A 36 -5.27 0.59 -48.36
CA ASP A 36 -4.87 1.01 -49.71
C ASP A 36 -3.34 0.90 -49.89
N SER A 37 -2.77 1.55 -50.91
CA SER A 37 -1.31 1.48 -51.21
C SER A 37 -0.50 2.63 -50.60
N GLU A 38 -1.14 3.52 -49.85
CA GLU A 38 -0.48 4.60 -49.13
C GLU A 38 0.31 4.01 -47.95
N VAL A 39 1.46 4.63 -47.63
CA VAL A 39 2.35 4.24 -46.53
C VAL A 39 2.96 5.47 -45.85
N ASP A 40 2.29 6.62 -45.98
CA ASP A 40 2.79 7.87 -45.43
C ASP A 40 2.42 7.96 -43.95
N HIS A 41 3.40 8.30 -43.12
CA HIS A 41 3.19 8.44 -41.68
C HIS A 41 3.01 9.91 -41.28
N THR A 42 2.09 10.15 -40.35
CA THR A 42 2.04 11.38 -39.55
C THR A 42 2.75 11.16 -38.20
N THR A 43 2.60 12.09 -37.26
CA THR A 43 3.29 12.04 -35.97
C THR A 43 2.62 11.02 -35.05
N GLU A 44 3.39 10.05 -34.56
CA GLU A 44 2.92 9.04 -33.61
C GLU A 44 3.82 8.98 -32.37
N GLU A 45 3.22 8.64 -31.23
CA GLU A 45 3.90 8.45 -29.96
C GLU A 45 4.12 6.97 -29.67
N ILE A 46 5.35 6.63 -29.29
CA ILE A 46 5.74 5.27 -28.90
C ILE A 46 6.01 5.20 -27.40
N GLY A 47 5.33 4.26 -26.75
CA GLY A 47 5.61 3.85 -25.38
C GLY A 47 6.80 2.89 -25.34
N LEU A 48 7.84 3.26 -24.60
CA LEU A 48 9.02 2.42 -24.33
C LEU A 48 9.14 2.14 -22.82
N LEU A 49 9.20 0.86 -22.46
CA LEU A 49 9.64 0.41 -21.14
C LEU A 49 10.94 -0.39 -21.31
N ALA A 50 12.05 0.19 -20.84
CA ALA A 50 13.37 -0.44 -20.79
C ALA A 50 13.72 -0.78 -19.33
N ILE A 51 14.19 -2.00 -19.10
CA ILE A 51 14.59 -2.49 -17.77
C ILE A 51 15.96 -3.12 -17.93
N GLU A 52 16.94 -2.56 -17.23
CA GLU A 52 18.32 -3.05 -17.22
C GLU A 52 18.60 -3.71 -15.85
N ALA A 53 18.19 -4.96 -15.71
CA ALA A 53 18.45 -5.78 -14.53
C ALA A 53 18.19 -7.26 -14.82
N THR A 54 18.79 -8.14 -14.02
CA THR A 54 18.42 -9.57 -13.96
C THR A 54 17.44 -9.80 -12.82
N GLY A 55 16.33 -10.51 -13.06
CA GLY A 55 15.34 -10.84 -12.02
C GLY A 55 13.93 -10.99 -12.58
N THR A 56 12.95 -11.18 -11.68
CA THR A 56 11.52 -11.20 -12.03
C THR A 56 10.95 -9.79 -11.98
N LEU A 57 10.23 -9.39 -13.03
CA LEU A 57 9.36 -8.22 -12.98
C LEU A 57 8.01 -8.66 -12.44
N GLU A 58 7.71 -8.27 -11.22
CA GLU A 58 6.43 -8.54 -10.56
C GLU A 58 5.64 -7.24 -10.43
N GLY A 59 4.38 -7.25 -10.85
CA GLY A 59 3.45 -6.18 -10.52
C GLY A 59 3.03 -6.36 -9.08
N SER A 60 3.38 -5.42 -8.21
CA SER A 60 2.74 -5.30 -6.90
C SER A 60 1.50 -4.44 -7.08
N GLU A 61 0.38 -4.86 -6.48
CA GLU A 61 -0.66 -3.89 -6.17
C GLU A 61 0.00 -2.79 -5.32
N ASN A 62 -0.37 -1.52 -5.53
CA ASN A 62 -0.07 -0.48 -4.53
C ASN A 62 -0.98 -0.79 -3.35
N THR A 63 -0.66 -1.86 -2.63
CA THR A 63 -1.30 -2.23 -1.39
C THR A 63 -1.00 -1.06 -0.48
N ASP A 64 -1.99 -0.19 -0.27
CA ASP A 64 -2.17 0.34 1.05
C ASP A 64 -2.03 -0.87 1.97
N ALA A 65 -0.98 -0.93 2.78
CA ALA A 65 -0.59 -2.17 3.44
C ALA A 65 -1.72 -2.75 4.29
N LEU A 66 -2.78 -1.98 4.53
CA LEU A 66 -3.87 -2.22 5.47
C LEU A 66 -5.27 -1.79 4.98
N THR A 67 -5.59 -1.64 3.68
CA THR A 67 -7.01 -1.35 3.31
C THR A 67 -7.92 -2.55 3.56
N GLY A 68 -8.62 -2.55 4.70
CA GLY A 68 -9.81 -3.36 4.96
C GLY A 68 -9.60 -4.78 5.50
N LEU A 69 -8.40 -5.14 5.97
CA LEU A 69 -8.13 -6.48 6.51
C LEU A 69 -7.73 -6.43 8.00
N VAL A 70 -8.36 -7.27 8.80
CA VAL A 70 -7.88 -7.61 10.14
C VAL A 70 -6.54 -8.34 10.00
N VAL A 71 -5.47 -7.71 10.50
CA VAL A 71 -4.11 -8.28 10.48
C VAL A 71 -3.79 -8.82 11.87
N ASN A 72 -3.21 -10.01 11.94
CA ASN A 72 -2.77 -10.59 13.22
C ASN A 72 -1.23 -10.53 13.28
N GLN A 73 -0.70 -9.85 14.29
CA GLN A 73 0.74 -9.79 14.57
C GLN A 73 1.03 -10.37 15.95
N ALA A 74 2.04 -11.22 16.03
CA ALA A 74 2.53 -11.78 17.28
C ALA A 74 3.84 -11.12 17.66
N GLY A 75 3.92 -10.63 18.89
CA GLY A 75 5.16 -10.23 19.54
C GLY A 75 6.08 -11.41 19.73
N THR A 76 7.38 -11.11 19.72
CA THR A 76 8.46 -12.04 19.96
C THR A 76 9.08 -11.77 21.33
N VAL A 77 10.20 -12.42 21.64
CA VAL A 77 10.97 -12.12 22.86
C VAL A 77 11.85 -10.88 22.70
N ASN A 78 11.97 -10.35 21.49
CA ASN A 78 12.73 -9.14 21.20
C ASN A 78 11.83 -7.91 21.36
N ASN A 79 12.41 -6.72 21.22
CA ASN A 79 11.63 -5.49 21.19
C ASN A 79 10.95 -5.38 19.83
N ASP A 80 9.63 -5.50 19.80
CA ASP A 80 8.82 -5.36 18.61
C ASP A 80 8.19 -3.97 18.52
N THR A 81 7.87 -3.52 17.30
CA THR A 81 7.08 -2.30 17.06
C THR A 81 5.89 -2.66 16.19
N PHE A 82 4.70 -2.52 16.76
CA PHE A 82 3.42 -2.75 16.10
C PHE A 82 2.96 -1.45 15.46
N ILE A 83 2.95 -1.38 14.13
CA ILE A 83 2.67 -0.15 13.40
C ILE A 83 1.18 -0.10 13.06
N VAL A 84 0.47 0.82 13.70
CA VAL A 84 -0.97 1.08 13.50
C VAL A 84 -1.21 2.37 12.69
N GLY A 85 -0.19 3.23 12.62
CA GLY A 85 -0.13 4.39 11.71
C GLY A 85 1.30 4.88 11.51
N ASP A 86 1.49 5.77 10.55
CA ASP A 86 2.73 6.49 10.30
C ASP A 86 2.54 8.01 10.40
N ALA A 87 3.58 8.81 10.15
CA ALA A 87 3.53 10.26 10.24
C ALA A 87 2.58 10.94 9.22
N GLN A 88 2.03 10.18 8.27
CA GLN A 88 1.10 10.68 7.25
C GLN A 88 -0.36 10.33 7.59
N LYS A 89 -0.62 9.14 8.15
CA LYS A 89 -1.99 8.67 8.40
C LYS A 89 -2.09 7.52 9.42
N SER A 90 -3.29 7.36 9.99
CA SER A 90 -3.73 6.07 10.55
C SER A 90 -3.87 5.06 9.41
N PHE A 91 -3.47 3.82 9.64
CA PHE A 91 -3.63 2.77 8.63
C PHE A 91 -4.96 2.03 8.70
N TYR A 92 -5.66 2.17 9.82
CA TYR A 92 -7.00 1.62 10.05
C TYR A 92 -7.95 2.79 10.23
N ASP A 93 -8.85 2.98 9.27
CA ASP A 93 -9.81 4.09 9.23
C ASP A 93 -11.14 3.71 8.54
N SER A 94 -11.40 2.41 8.33
CA SER A 94 -12.61 1.93 7.65
C SER A 94 -13.78 1.79 8.63
N TYR A 95 -14.37 2.92 9.04
CA TYR A 95 -15.58 3.05 9.87
C TYR A 95 -16.04 1.81 10.67
N GLY A 96 -15.83 1.86 12.00
CA GLY A 96 -16.38 0.96 12.99
C GLY A 96 -15.40 -0.06 13.53
N GLN A 97 -15.50 -1.29 13.04
CA GLN A 97 -14.71 -2.46 13.50
C GLN A 97 -14.33 -3.33 12.31
N GLN A 98 -14.16 -2.72 11.13
CA GLN A 98 -13.98 -3.47 9.88
C GLN A 98 -12.51 -3.77 9.61
N ASP A 99 -11.60 -2.94 10.11
CA ASP A 99 -10.16 -3.10 9.97
C ASP A 99 -9.44 -2.73 11.27
N TYR A 100 -8.56 -3.61 11.76
CA TYR A 100 -7.73 -3.35 12.94
C TYR A 100 -6.52 -4.30 12.98
N LEU A 101 -5.50 -3.91 13.74
CA LEU A 101 -4.38 -4.79 14.07
C LEU A 101 -4.70 -5.62 15.32
N GLU A 102 -4.73 -6.94 15.22
CA GLU A 102 -4.75 -7.83 16.39
C GLU A 102 -3.31 -8.14 16.83
N ILE A 103 -2.94 -7.71 18.04
CA ILE A 103 -1.62 -7.86 18.62
C ILE A 103 -1.66 -8.93 19.71
N SER A 104 -0.97 -10.04 19.49
CA SER A 104 -0.77 -11.09 20.50
C SER A 104 0.64 -11.05 21.07
N GLY A 105 0.82 -11.42 22.34
CA GLY A 105 2.17 -11.50 22.94
C GLY A 105 2.84 -10.15 23.23
N PHE A 106 2.06 -9.06 23.29
CA PHE A 106 2.58 -7.73 23.63
C PHE A 106 3.21 -7.68 25.03
N SER A 107 4.41 -7.12 25.13
CA SER A 107 5.15 -6.91 26.37
C SER A 107 5.41 -5.43 26.61
N SER A 108 4.75 -4.82 27.60
CA SER A 108 4.95 -3.40 28.02
C SER A 108 6.35 -3.07 28.55
N SER A 109 7.23 -4.06 28.66
CA SER A 109 8.62 -3.87 29.05
C SER A 109 9.58 -3.84 27.86
N GLN A 110 9.10 -4.15 26.65
CA GLN A 110 9.94 -4.38 25.47
C GLN A 110 9.36 -3.75 24.20
N ASP A 111 8.05 -3.81 24.04
CA ASP A 111 7.38 -3.55 22.78
C ASP A 111 6.77 -2.15 22.73
N LEU A 112 6.58 -1.68 21.50
CA LEU A 112 5.96 -0.38 21.21
C LEU A 112 4.78 -0.55 20.26
N ILE A 113 3.77 0.30 20.43
CA ILE A 113 2.67 0.49 19.49
C ILE A 113 2.81 1.89 18.90
N GLN A 114 2.98 1.97 17.58
CA GLN A 114 3.10 3.24 16.86
C GLN A 114 1.74 3.67 16.32
N LEU A 115 1.31 4.89 16.66
CA LEU A 115 0.05 5.51 16.26
C LEU A 115 0.31 6.84 15.55
N TYR A 116 -0.58 7.23 14.65
CA TYR A 116 -0.51 8.53 13.96
C TYR A 116 -1.10 9.65 14.82
N GLY A 117 -0.52 10.85 14.81
CA GLY A 117 -1.14 12.03 15.43
C GLY A 117 -0.77 12.20 16.90
N ALA A 118 -1.75 12.50 17.77
CA ALA A 118 -1.50 12.79 19.17
C ALA A 118 -2.22 11.82 20.11
N VAL A 119 -1.70 11.67 21.34
CA VAL A 119 -2.32 10.85 22.39
C VAL A 119 -3.79 11.18 22.65
N GLY A 120 -4.18 12.45 22.48
CA GLY A 120 -5.55 12.92 22.68
C GLY A 120 -6.52 12.56 21.55
N ASP A 121 -6.03 12.00 20.45
CA ASP A 121 -6.86 11.52 19.34
C ASP A 121 -7.34 10.08 19.59
N TYR A 122 -6.90 9.43 20.68
CA TYR A 122 -7.18 8.03 20.94
C TYR A 122 -7.76 7.79 22.33
N SER A 123 -8.51 6.69 22.45
CA SER A 123 -8.90 6.10 23.73
C SER A 123 -8.64 4.60 23.77
N VAL A 124 -8.55 4.07 24.98
CA VAL A 124 -8.40 2.63 25.24
C VAL A 124 -9.62 2.14 26.00
N GLY A 125 -10.16 1.00 25.56
CA GLY A 125 -11.33 0.37 26.17
C GLY A 125 -11.27 -1.15 26.11
N VAL A 126 -12.34 -1.80 26.56
CA VAL A 126 -12.51 -3.24 26.39
C VAL A 126 -12.70 -3.55 24.90
N SER A 127 -12.05 -4.59 24.41
CA SER A 127 -12.26 -5.07 23.04
C SER A 127 -13.73 -5.41 22.79
N PRO A 128 -14.29 -5.09 21.61
CA PRO A 128 -15.66 -5.47 21.28
C PRO A 128 -15.91 -6.99 21.19
N TYR A 129 -14.86 -7.81 21.12
CA TYR A 129 -14.95 -9.24 20.84
C TYR A 129 -14.63 -10.14 22.03
N ASP A 130 -13.76 -9.70 22.94
CA ASP A 130 -13.37 -10.47 24.14
C ASP A 130 -13.08 -9.52 25.30
N SER A 131 -13.65 -9.79 26.47
CA SER A 131 -13.46 -8.97 27.66
C SER A 131 -12.04 -9.02 28.26
N ASN A 132 -11.22 -9.98 27.84
CA ASN A 132 -9.82 -10.11 28.26
C ASN A 132 -8.85 -9.29 27.38
N ASP A 133 -9.34 -8.71 26.30
CA ASP A 133 -8.53 -7.92 25.37
C ASP A 133 -8.86 -6.43 25.51
N GLN A 134 -7.90 -5.58 25.21
CA GLN A 134 -8.11 -4.13 25.13
C GLN A 134 -8.10 -3.66 23.68
N GLY A 135 -9.09 -2.83 23.33
CA GLY A 135 -9.15 -2.11 22.05
C GLY A 135 -8.52 -0.72 22.18
N ILE A 136 -7.85 -0.28 21.12
CA ILE A 136 -7.39 1.09 20.92
C ILE A 136 -8.32 1.70 19.87
N PHE A 137 -8.90 2.85 20.20
CA PHE A 137 -9.91 3.51 19.38
C PHE A 137 -9.41 4.89 18.96
N LEU A 138 -9.48 5.21 17.66
CA LEU A 138 -9.26 6.54 17.11
C LEU A 138 -10.57 7.33 17.22
N GLU A 139 -10.53 8.45 17.94
CA GLU A 139 -11.66 9.32 18.17
C GLU A 139 -11.82 10.31 17.02
N VAL A 140 -12.97 10.31 16.38
CA VAL A 140 -13.26 11.26 15.30
C VAL A 140 -14.50 12.07 15.63
N ALA A 141 -14.31 13.40 15.75
CA ALA A 141 -15.35 14.30 16.20
C ALA A 141 -16.64 14.20 15.35
N GLY A 142 -17.74 13.87 16.02
CA GLY A 142 -19.05 13.74 15.38
C GLY A 142 -19.28 12.40 14.67
N MET A 143 -18.37 11.44 14.82
CA MET A 143 -18.49 10.08 14.28
C MET A 143 -18.34 9.05 15.40
N LYS A 144 -18.65 7.79 15.10
CA LYS A 144 -18.38 6.69 16.03
C LYS A 144 -16.87 6.44 16.06
N ASP A 145 -16.33 6.18 17.24
CA ASP A 145 -14.91 5.85 17.40
C ASP A 145 -14.52 4.63 16.56
N GLU A 146 -13.34 4.70 15.97
CA GLU A 146 -12.79 3.69 15.08
C GLU A 146 -11.90 2.72 15.85
N LEU A 147 -12.14 1.42 15.76
CA LEU A 147 -11.25 0.43 16.36
C LEU A 147 -10.01 0.26 15.47
N VAL A 148 -8.83 0.68 15.92
CA VAL A 148 -7.60 0.60 15.12
C VAL A 148 -6.69 -0.57 15.51
N ALA A 149 -6.77 -1.04 16.76
CA ALA A 149 -6.01 -2.19 17.22
C ALA A 149 -6.68 -2.91 18.41
N ILE A 150 -6.38 -4.19 18.56
CA ILE A 150 -6.73 -5.01 19.72
C ILE A 150 -5.46 -5.63 20.28
N VAL A 151 -5.21 -5.46 21.57
CA VAL A 151 -4.10 -6.12 22.28
C VAL A 151 -4.66 -7.27 23.12
N LYS A 152 -4.24 -8.49 22.78
CA LYS A 152 -4.75 -9.72 23.38
C LYS A 152 -4.28 -9.90 24.81
N ASN A 153 -5.17 -10.39 25.68
CA ASN A 153 -4.90 -10.66 27.09
C ASN A 153 -4.32 -9.45 27.85
N SER A 154 -4.76 -8.24 27.50
CA SER A 154 -4.34 -7.00 28.12
C SER A 154 -5.48 -6.35 28.87
N ASN A 155 -5.21 -5.74 30.02
CA ASN A 155 -6.23 -5.08 30.86
C ASN A 155 -5.76 -3.77 31.52
N ASN A 156 -4.57 -3.27 31.19
CA ASN A 156 -3.95 -2.13 31.82
C ASN A 156 -3.16 -1.22 30.86
N LEU A 157 -3.43 -1.28 29.55
CA LEU A 157 -2.87 -0.31 28.59
C LEU A 157 -3.20 1.12 29.02
N ASP A 158 -2.20 1.98 28.96
CA ASP A 158 -2.28 3.40 29.22
C ASP A 158 -1.59 4.14 28.07
N LEU A 159 -2.34 4.95 27.33
CA LEU A 159 -1.82 5.71 26.18
C LEU A 159 -0.71 6.71 26.56
N ASN A 160 -0.54 7.01 27.85
CA ASN A 160 0.52 7.87 28.37
C ASN A 160 1.76 7.09 28.82
N SER A 161 1.76 5.77 28.73
CA SER A 161 2.92 4.94 29.04
C SER A 161 4.00 5.04 27.95
N ASN A 162 5.17 4.46 28.21
CA ASN A 162 6.23 4.36 27.21
C ASN A 162 5.98 3.24 26.18
N ASP A 163 4.83 2.56 26.26
CA ASP A 163 4.42 1.51 25.32
C ASP A 163 3.97 2.10 23.98
N PHE A 164 3.72 3.42 23.93
CA PHE A 164 3.14 4.10 22.77
C PHE A 164 4.10 5.13 22.19
N VAL A 165 4.19 5.14 20.87
CA VAL A 165 4.88 6.17 20.10
C VAL A 165 3.86 6.82 19.17
N PHE A 166 3.77 8.15 19.24
CA PHE A 166 2.91 8.94 18.38
C PHE A 166 3.76 9.69 17.35
N VAL A 167 3.41 9.56 16.06
CA VAL A 167 4.20 10.08 14.91
C VAL A 167 3.41 11.01 14.00
#